data_AF-T2ST24-F1
#
_entry.id   AF-T2ST24-F1
#
_cell.length_a   1.000
_cell.length_b   1.000
_cell.length_c   1.000
_cell.angle_alpha   90.00
_cell.angle_beta   90.00
_cell.angle_gamma   90.00
#
_symmetry.space_group_name_H-M   'P 1'
#
loop_
_entity.id
_entity.type
_entity.pdbx_description
1 polymer ?
#
loop_
_entity_poly.entity_id
_entity_poly.type
_entity_poly.pdbx_seq_one_letter_code
_entity_poly.pdbx_strand_id
1 'polypeptide(L)'
;MFFKFILCLLLGMFAWAKEDIPTPLTPSKRYSINLMTENDGYINPYIDEYYTAGNQIGFSTKEFDFSKNKAMKWSSYLGFFNKSPRVTRFGISLAQDMYTPSLKNRKLVHLHDNHPYGGYLRVNLNVYNRHQTFMELFTISLGTTGQDSLAAQTQRLIHKWGHDPQFYGWNTQLKNEFIFELHYQLLKKVPLLKTRFFSMELMPGFNVELGNARDYFQLGSLFRAGYNLDADYGVNKVNTAFDGGMPYSDKFSIYFFAGAFGRFQPLNIFIQGNSPETRGIANLEYFVYASEIGAAMMWRSFRVAFTITDISKTFQSQPKHHQIGTLELNFAF
;
A
#
# COMPACT_ATOMS: atom_id res chain seq x y z
N MET A 1 22.65 13.12 13.84
CA MET A 1 21.45 12.23 13.75
C MET A 1 21.48 11.29 12.52
N PHE A 2 22.64 11.08 11.88
CA PHE A 2 22.79 10.22 10.69
C PHE A 2 23.22 8.77 11.00
N PHE A 3 23.63 8.48 12.24
CA PHE A 3 24.25 7.20 12.61
C PHE A 3 23.25 6.08 13.01
N LYS A 4 21.97 6.41 13.22
CA LYS A 4 20.93 5.41 13.56
C LYS A 4 20.25 4.78 12.34
N PHE A 5 20.34 5.40 11.16
CA PHE A 5 19.70 4.91 9.93
C PHE A 5 20.48 3.76 9.26
N ILE A 6 21.80 3.72 9.44
CA ILE A 6 22.69 2.71 8.83
C ILE A 6 22.55 1.34 9.53
N LEU A 7 22.16 1.31 10.81
CA LEU A 7 22.02 0.07 11.58
C LEU A 7 20.78 -0.75 11.14
N CYS A 8 19.70 -0.10 10.70
CA CYS A 8 18.51 -0.79 10.18
C CYS A 8 18.70 -1.35 8.77
N LEU A 9 19.50 -0.69 7.93
CA LEU A 9 19.85 -1.18 6.59
C LEU A 9 20.74 -2.42 6.64
N LEU A 10 21.65 -2.52 7.62
CA LEU A 10 22.51 -3.68 7.80
C LEU A 10 21.73 -4.93 8.25
N LEU A 11 20.65 -4.79 9.03
CA LEU A 11 19.82 -5.92 9.48
C LEU A 11 19.03 -6.58 8.33
N GLY A 12 18.72 -5.85 7.26
CA GLY A 12 18.00 -6.38 6.09
C GLY A 12 18.78 -7.44 5.30
N MET A 13 20.12 -7.33 5.24
CA MET A 13 20.97 -8.30 4.55
C MET A 13 21.25 -9.55 5.39
N PHE A 14 21.26 -9.45 6.73
CA PHE A 14 21.49 -10.60 7.61
C PHE A 14 20.25 -11.49 7.82
N ALA A 15 19.05 -10.98 7.54
CA ALA A 15 17.81 -11.74 7.71
C ALA A 15 17.60 -12.84 6.66
N TRP A 16 18.44 -12.96 5.63
CA TRP A 16 18.35 -13.98 4.57
C TRP A 16 19.06 -15.29 4.90
N ALA A 17 19.45 -15.50 6.15
CA ALA A 17 20.05 -16.75 6.58
C ALA A 17 19.04 -17.94 6.52
N LYS A 18 19.58 -19.05 6.01
CA LYS A 18 19.10 -20.44 5.91
C LYS A 18 17.73 -20.78 6.54
N GLU A 19 16.83 -21.30 5.71
CA GLU A 19 15.58 -21.95 6.15
C GLU A 19 15.91 -23.26 6.88
N ASP A 20 15.66 -23.33 8.19
CA ASP A 20 15.68 -24.59 8.95
C ASP A 20 14.28 -25.23 8.99
N ILE A 21 14.24 -26.46 8.48
CA ILE A 21 13.21 -27.53 8.52
C ILE A 21 11.81 -27.16 7.96
N PRO A 22 11.33 -27.82 6.88
CA PRO A 22 10.11 -27.43 6.18
C PRO A 22 8.86 -27.76 6.98
N THR A 23 8.10 -26.74 7.38
CA THR A 23 6.67 -26.92 7.70
C THR A 23 5.91 -26.88 6.38
N PRO A 24 5.05 -27.87 6.07
CA PRO A 24 4.35 -27.90 4.79
C PRO A 24 3.49 -26.65 4.57
N LEU A 25 3.64 -26.00 3.42
CA LEU A 25 2.73 -24.92 3.01
C LEU A 25 1.34 -25.50 2.81
N THR A 26 0.38 -25.03 3.60
CA THR A 26 -1.04 -25.39 3.44
C THR A 26 -1.73 -24.28 2.65
N PRO A 27 -2.24 -24.54 1.43
CA PRO A 27 -2.99 -23.55 0.66
C PRO A 27 -4.31 -23.20 1.34
N SER A 28 -4.59 -21.92 1.49
CA SER A 28 -5.91 -21.41 1.87
C SER A 28 -6.92 -21.74 0.78
N LYS A 29 -8.09 -22.23 1.19
CA LYS A 29 -9.19 -22.63 0.28
C LYS A 29 -10.22 -21.53 0.06
N ARG A 30 -10.04 -20.36 0.67
CA ARG A 30 -11.01 -19.26 0.68
C ARG A 30 -10.77 -18.26 -0.44
N TYR A 31 -11.86 -17.81 -1.04
CA TYR A 31 -11.88 -16.58 -1.82
C TYR A 31 -12.02 -15.40 -0.86
N SER A 32 -11.63 -14.19 -1.26
CA SER A 32 -11.80 -13.02 -0.41
C SER A 32 -12.22 -11.78 -1.17
N ILE A 33 -13.09 -10.98 -0.55
CA ILE A 33 -13.36 -9.61 -0.92
C ILE A 33 -12.62 -8.69 0.06
N ASN A 34 -11.97 -7.67 -0.46
CA ASN A 34 -11.25 -6.68 0.32
C ASN A 34 -11.80 -5.29 0.01
N LEU A 35 -12.12 -4.54 1.06
CA LEU A 35 -12.57 -3.15 0.98
C LEU A 35 -11.58 -2.33 1.80
N MET A 36 -11.07 -1.26 1.20
CA MET A 36 -10.16 -0.34 1.87
C MET A 36 -10.55 1.09 1.59
N THR A 37 -10.39 1.92 2.61
CA THR A 37 -10.55 3.36 2.50
C THR A 37 -9.48 4.06 3.32
N GLU A 38 -8.85 5.05 2.71
CA GLU A 38 -7.83 5.93 3.26
C GLU A 38 -8.37 7.35 3.25
N ASN A 39 -8.22 8.06 4.36
CA ASN A 39 -8.61 9.47 4.44
C ASN A 39 -7.80 10.21 5.51
N ASP A 40 -7.35 11.42 5.19
CA ASP A 40 -6.66 12.30 6.15
C ASP A 40 -7.61 12.82 7.26
N GLY A 41 -8.88 13.00 6.91
CA GLY A 41 -9.98 13.31 7.83
C GLY A 41 -10.22 12.28 8.93
N TYR A 42 -9.77 11.03 8.76
CA TYR A 42 -9.84 10.01 9.84
C TYR A 42 -8.92 10.32 11.02
N ILE A 43 -7.85 11.09 10.78
CA ILE A 43 -6.91 11.51 11.82
C ILE A 43 -7.23 12.91 12.30
N ASN A 44 -7.53 13.81 11.36
CA ASN A 44 -7.91 15.18 11.68
C ASN A 44 -9.06 15.63 10.76
N PRO A 45 -10.30 15.73 11.28
CA PRO A 45 -11.47 16.06 10.44
C PRO A 45 -11.46 17.50 9.90
N TYR A 46 -10.46 18.32 10.26
CA TYR A 46 -10.32 19.71 9.82
C TYR A 46 -9.31 19.90 8.69
N ILE A 47 -8.73 18.82 8.16
CA ILE A 47 -7.83 18.85 6.99
C ILE A 47 -8.45 18.09 5.81
N ASP A 48 -8.10 18.56 4.62
CA ASP A 48 -8.27 17.87 3.34
C ASP A 48 -7.13 18.40 2.46
N GLU A 49 -6.07 17.61 2.34
CA GLU A 49 -4.87 18.04 1.65
C GLU A 49 -3.99 16.89 1.14
N TYR A 50 -3.24 17.20 0.08
CA TYR A 50 -2.19 16.37 -0.49
C TYR A 50 -2.74 15.05 -1.02
N TYR A 51 -2.43 13.91 -0.39
CA TYR A 51 -3.17 12.68 -0.62
C TYR A 51 -4.35 12.68 0.36
N THR A 52 -5.54 13.08 -0.09
CA THR A 52 -6.68 13.24 0.83
C THR A 52 -7.51 11.96 0.96
N ALA A 53 -7.61 11.17 -0.11
CA ALA A 53 -8.39 9.95 -0.08
C ALA A 53 -7.89 8.86 -1.02
N GLY A 54 -8.09 7.61 -0.61
CA GLY A 54 -7.88 6.42 -1.43
C GLY A 54 -8.97 5.40 -1.15
N ASN A 55 -9.56 4.80 -2.18
CA ASN A 55 -10.58 3.77 -1.98
C ASN A 55 -10.27 2.58 -2.88
N GLN A 56 -10.42 1.36 -2.36
CA GLN A 56 -10.22 0.13 -3.11
C GLN A 56 -11.30 -0.91 -2.81
N ILE A 57 -11.75 -1.56 -3.88
CA ILE A 57 -12.48 -2.84 -3.82
C ILE A 57 -11.67 -3.91 -4.54
N GLY A 58 -11.43 -5.03 -3.88
CA GLY A 58 -10.64 -6.13 -4.39
C GLY A 58 -11.32 -7.48 -4.24
N PHE A 59 -11.02 -8.38 -5.17
CA PHE A 59 -11.34 -9.80 -5.12
C PHE A 59 -10.05 -10.59 -5.20
N SER A 60 -9.92 -11.67 -4.42
CA SER A 60 -8.79 -12.60 -4.51
C SER A 60 -9.26 -14.04 -4.45
N THR A 61 -8.52 -14.90 -5.15
CA THR A 61 -8.80 -16.32 -5.22
C THR A 61 -8.38 -17.05 -3.93
N LYS A 62 -8.77 -18.32 -3.83
CA LYS A 62 -8.02 -19.29 -3.03
C LYS A 62 -6.55 -19.38 -3.46
N GLU A 63 -5.73 -19.99 -2.62
CA GLU A 63 -4.35 -20.30 -2.97
C GLU A 63 -4.27 -21.61 -3.77
N PHE A 64 -3.38 -21.62 -4.75
CA PHE A 64 -3.11 -22.76 -5.62
C PHE A 64 -1.68 -23.26 -5.39
N ASP A 65 -1.53 -24.57 -5.28
CA ASP A 65 -0.22 -25.23 -5.37
C ASP A 65 -0.04 -25.75 -6.80
N PHE A 66 0.82 -25.08 -7.57
CA PHE A 66 1.13 -25.46 -8.95
C PHE A 66 2.32 -26.41 -9.09
N SER A 67 2.99 -26.77 -7.99
CA SER A 67 4.25 -27.55 -8.02
C SER A 67 4.12 -28.89 -8.74
N LYS A 68 2.94 -29.51 -8.66
CA LYS A 68 2.65 -30.82 -9.29
C LYS A 68 1.93 -30.71 -10.64
N ASN A 69 1.55 -29.51 -11.09
CA ASN A 69 0.75 -29.33 -12.30
C ASN A 69 1.64 -28.98 -13.51
N LYS A 70 1.91 -29.97 -14.37
CA LYS A 70 2.76 -29.81 -15.57
C LYS A 70 2.22 -28.76 -16.57
N ALA A 71 0.90 -28.60 -16.68
CA ALA A 71 0.29 -27.61 -17.57
C ALA A 71 0.49 -26.17 -17.06
N MET A 72 0.66 -26.00 -15.74
CA MET A 72 0.85 -24.70 -15.09
C MET A 72 2.33 -24.36 -14.85
N LYS A 73 3.28 -24.99 -15.57
CA LYS A 73 4.71 -24.68 -15.45
C LYS A 73 5.04 -23.21 -15.68
N TRP A 74 4.27 -22.52 -16.52
CA TRP A 74 4.43 -21.08 -16.75
C TRP A 74 4.26 -20.25 -15.47
N SER A 75 3.49 -20.73 -14.49
CA SER A 75 3.30 -20.04 -13.21
C SER A 75 4.60 -19.91 -12.41
N SER A 76 5.63 -20.73 -12.71
CA SER A 76 6.97 -20.59 -12.13
C SER A 76 7.60 -19.23 -12.44
N TYR A 77 7.29 -18.62 -13.60
CA TYR A 77 7.80 -17.30 -13.97
C TYR A 77 7.10 -16.14 -13.25
N LEU A 78 6.00 -16.40 -12.54
CA LEU A 78 5.26 -15.39 -11.77
C LEU A 78 5.92 -15.11 -10.40
N GLY A 79 7.24 -15.19 -10.31
CA GLY A 79 8.00 -14.85 -9.11
C GLY A 79 9.49 -15.10 -9.28
N PHE A 80 10.32 -14.31 -8.59
CA PHE A 80 11.77 -14.42 -8.66
C PHE A 80 12.29 -15.64 -7.88
N PHE A 81 11.55 -16.10 -6.85
CA PHE A 81 11.90 -17.29 -6.04
C PHE A 81 11.24 -18.58 -6.53
N ASN A 82 11.33 -18.84 -7.84
CA ASN A 82 10.60 -19.92 -8.51
C ASN A 82 11.02 -21.36 -8.15
N LYS A 83 12.20 -21.54 -7.52
CA LYS A 83 12.69 -22.84 -7.04
C LYS A 83 12.23 -23.16 -5.62
N SER A 84 11.79 -22.16 -4.86
CA SER A 84 11.32 -22.35 -3.48
C SER A 84 9.86 -22.81 -3.48
N PRO A 85 9.46 -23.75 -2.60
CA PRO A 85 8.06 -24.12 -2.44
C PRO A 85 7.19 -22.90 -2.19
N ARG A 86 6.05 -22.81 -2.90
CA ARG A 86 5.13 -21.70 -2.80
C ARG A 86 3.70 -22.10 -3.10
N VAL A 87 2.78 -21.30 -2.59
CA VAL A 87 1.38 -21.31 -3.00
C VAL A 87 1.02 -19.93 -3.55
N THR A 88 0.27 -19.91 -4.64
CA THR A 88 0.00 -18.69 -5.41
C THR A 88 -1.46 -18.31 -5.31
N ARG A 89 -1.73 -17.02 -5.08
CA ARG A 89 -3.08 -16.43 -5.09
C ARG A 89 -3.11 -15.31 -6.12
N PHE A 90 -4.23 -15.21 -6.84
CA PHE A 90 -4.47 -14.14 -7.80
C PHE A 90 -5.47 -13.15 -7.22
N GLY A 91 -5.32 -11.88 -7.55
CA GLY A 91 -6.26 -10.84 -7.17
C GLY A 91 -6.52 -9.84 -8.29
N ILE A 92 -7.69 -9.23 -8.25
CA ILE A 92 -8.06 -8.09 -9.06
C ILE A 92 -8.67 -7.03 -8.15
N SER A 93 -8.29 -5.77 -8.29
CA SER A 93 -8.93 -4.68 -7.56
C SER A 93 -9.14 -3.46 -8.43
N LEU A 94 -10.13 -2.64 -8.08
CA LEU A 94 -10.35 -1.30 -8.59
C LEU A 94 -10.04 -0.32 -7.47
N ALA A 95 -9.16 0.64 -7.73
CA ALA A 95 -8.75 1.66 -6.77
C ALA A 95 -8.86 3.07 -7.36
N GLN A 96 -9.23 4.04 -6.52
CA GLN A 96 -9.21 5.46 -6.86
C GLN A 96 -8.44 6.24 -5.77
N ASP A 97 -7.34 6.88 -6.16
CA ASP A 97 -6.64 7.86 -5.32
C ASP A 97 -7.05 9.27 -5.68
N MET A 98 -7.00 10.16 -4.70
CA MET A 98 -7.41 11.55 -4.82
C MET A 98 -6.39 12.47 -4.18
N TYR A 99 -6.02 13.49 -4.94
CA TYR A 99 -5.03 14.47 -4.54
C TYR A 99 -5.54 15.89 -4.68
N THR A 100 -5.31 16.70 -3.65
CA THR A 100 -5.78 18.08 -3.56
C THR A 100 -4.70 19.01 -3.03
N PRO A 101 -4.73 20.32 -3.37
CA PRO A 101 -4.01 21.31 -2.60
C PRO A 101 -4.58 21.36 -1.19
N SER A 102 -3.89 22.06 -0.28
CA SER A 102 -4.43 22.24 1.08
C SER A 102 -5.82 22.88 1.10
N LEU A 103 -6.67 22.50 2.05
CA LEU A 103 -8.03 23.03 2.21
C LEU A 103 -8.12 24.57 2.22
N LYS A 104 -7.10 25.26 2.72
CA LYS A 104 -6.98 26.74 2.67
C LYS A 104 -6.92 27.28 1.24
N ASN A 105 -6.38 26.50 0.31
CA ASN A 105 -6.17 26.82 -1.10
C ASN A 105 -7.29 26.28 -2.02
N ARG A 106 -8.35 25.67 -1.47
CA ARG A 106 -9.46 25.05 -2.23
C ARG A 106 -10.16 25.97 -3.25
N LYS A 107 -10.04 27.29 -3.09
CA LYS A 107 -10.62 28.31 -3.98
C LYS A 107 -9.64 28.83 -5.03
N LEU A 108 -8.36 28.49 -4.94
CA LEU A 108 -7.34 28.92 -5.90
C LEU A 108 -7.48 28.12 -7.20
N VAL A 109 -7.43 28.84 -8.31
CA VAL A 109 -7.42 28.26 -9.67
C VAL A 109 -5.99 28.11 -10.17
N HIS A 110 -5.11 29.06 -9.82
CA HIS A 110 -3.69 28.97 -10.11
C HIS A 110 -2.95 28.58 -8.84
N LEU A 111 -2.42 27.36 -8.83
CA LEU A 111 -1.63 26.84 -7.71
C LEU A 111 -0.15 27.08 -7.98
N HIS A 112 0.55 27.44 -6.91
CA HIS A 112 2.01 27.47 -6.84
C HIS A 112 2.39 27.00 -5.44
N ASP A 113 3.52 26.32 -5.32
CA ASP A 113 4.03 25.79 -4.06
C ASP A 113 2.98 24.98 -3.27
N ASN A 114 2.19 24.18 -3.99
CA ASN A 114 1.16 23.36 -3.41
C ASN A 114 0.96 22.06 -4.17
N HIS A 115 0.34 21.07 -3.55
CA HIS A 115 0.02 19.84 -4.27
C HIS A 115 -0.97 20.14 -5.41
N PRO A 116 -0.70 19.69 -6.65
CA PRO A 116 -1.65 19.86 -7.73
C PRO A 116 -2.90 19.01 -7.49
N TYR A 117 -4.02 19.41 -8.09
CA TYR A 117 -5.20 18.53 -8.14
C TYR A 117 -4.90 17.33 -9.03
N GLY A 118 -5.30 16.15 -8.58
CA GLY A 118 -5.11 14.91 -9.32
C GLY A 118 -6.01 13.80 -8.82
N GLY A 119 -6.23 12.82 -9.68
CA GLY A 119 -6.82 11.56 -9.28
C GLY A 119 -6.17 10.42 -10.04
N TYR A 120 -6.25 9.22 -9.49
CA TYR A 120 -5.74 8.03 -10.16
C TYR A 120 -6.74 6.89 -10.03
N LEU A 121 -7.42 6.57 -11.12
CA LEU A 121 -8.31 5.42 -11.19
C LEU A 121 -7.58 4.27 -11.85
N ARG A 122 -7.44 3.13 -11.16
CA ARG A 122 -6.68 1.98 -11.65
C ARG A 122 -7.33 0.65 -11.34
N VAL A 123 -7.11 -0.31 -12.23
CA VAL A 123 -7.27 -1.74 -11.97
C VAL A 123 -5.92 -2.34 -11.65
N ASN A 124 -5.83 -3.07 -10.53
CA ASN A 124 -4.63 -3.80 -10.14
C ASN A 124 -4.83 -5.29 -10.36
N LEU A 125 -3.93 -5.92 -11.10
CA LEU A 125 -3.84 -7.37 -11.27
C LEU A 125 -2.69 -7.90 -10.41
N ASN A 126 -3.01 -8.68 -9.39
CA ASN A 126 -2.10 -9.08 -8.34
C ASN A 126 -1.76 -10.58 -8.41
N VAL A 127 -0.50 -10.91 -8.19
CA VAL A 127 -0.03 -12.28 -7.94
C VAL A 127 0.71 -12.29 -6.61
N TYR A 128 0.14 -12.99 -5.64
CA TYR A 128 0.74 -13.23 -4.34
C TYR A 128 1.37 -14.62 -4.33
N ASN A 129 2.68 -14.70 -4.10
CA ASN A 129 3.35 -15.97 -3.83
C ASN A 129 3.72 -16.04 -2.36
N ARG A 130 3.05 -16.93 -1.63
CA ARG A 130 3.39 -17.20 -0.25
C ARG A 130 4.38 -18.35 -0.17
N HIS A 131 5.54 -18.04 0.36
CA HIS A 131 6.56 -19.00 0.78
C HIS A 131 6.45 -19.22 2.28
N GLN A 132 7.34 -20.07 2.82
CA GLN A 132 7.30 -20.45 4.23
C GLN A 132 7.55 -19.27 5.16
N THR A 133 8.53 -18.43 4.83
CA THR A 133 8.95 -17.29 5.67
C THR A 133 8.83 -15.94 4.99
N PHE A 134 8.48 -15.89 3.70
CA PHE A 134 8.35 -14.65 2.96
C PHE A 134 7.19 -14.70 1.96
N MET A 135 6.81 -13.52 1.47
CA MET A 135 5.78 -13.34 0.45
C MET A 135 6.30 -12.42 -0.64
N GLU A 136 6.12 -12.83 -1.90
CA GLU A 136 6.25 -11.95 -3.06
C GLU A 136 4.87 -11.44 -3.46
N LEU A 137 4.80 -10.17 -3.88
CA LEU A 137 3.63 -9.58 -4.52
C LEU A 137 4.08 -8.93 -5.83
N PHE A 138 3.49 -9.36 -6.94
CA PHE A 138 3.58 -8.69 -8.23
C PHE A 138 2.25 -8.04 -8.55
N THR A 139 2.29 -6.80 -8.99
CA THR A 139 1.10 -6.05 -9.38
C THR A 139 1.33 -5.39 -10.73
N ILE A 140 0.37 -5.56 -11.63
CA ILE A 140 0.24 -4.75 -12.85
C ILE A 140 -0.92 -3.79 -12.61
N SER A 141 -0.66 -2.49 -12.71
CA SER A 141 -1.66 -1.45 -12.54
C SER A 141 -1.92 -0.77 -13.88
N LEU A 142 -3.19 -0.77 -14.30
CA LEU A 142 -3.67 -0.16 -15.54
C LEU A 142 -4.72 0.88 -15.18
N GLY A 143 -4.54 2.12 -15.60
CA GLY A 143 -5.45 3.17 -15.17
C GLY A 143 -5.32 4.48 -15.94
N THR A 144 -5.84 5.54 -15.34
CA THR A 144 -5.82 6.89 -15.90
C THR A 144 -5.77 7.94 -14.80
N THR A 145 -5.15 9.08 -15.12
CA THR A 145 -5.19 10.30 -14.31
C THR A 145 -6.04 11.39 -14.97
N GLY A 146 -6.18 12.53 -14.32
CA GLY A 146 -6.96 13.67 -14.78
C GLY A 146 -8.47 13.47 -14.64
N GLN A 147 -9.25 14.11 -15.52
CA GLN A 147 -10.72 14.10 -15.45
C GLN A 147 -11.30 12.68 -15.56
N ASP A 148 -10.64 11.80 -16.33
CA ASP A 148 -11.06 10.40 -16.50
C ASP A 148 -10.87 9.56 -15.24
N SER A 149 -10.08 10.04 -14.28
CA SER A 149 -9.95 9.39 -12.97
C SER A 149 -11.22 9.52 -12.12
N LEU A 150 -12.14 10.42 -12.48
CA LEU A 150 -13.39 10.72 -11.77
C LEU A 150 -13.23 11.24 -10.33
N ALA A 151 -12.02 11.60 -9.90
CA ALA A 151 -11.76 12.03 -8.52
C ALA A 151 -12.55 13.30 -8.15
N ALA A 152 -12.66 14.26 -9.06
CA ALA A 152 -13.45 15.49 -8.84
C ALA A 152 -14.93 15.21 -8.55
N GLN A 153 -15.51 14.22 -9.25
CA GLN A 153 -16.89 13.80 -9.12
C GLN A 153 -17.09 13.06 -7.78
N THR A 154 -16.19 12.15 -7.44
CA THR A 154 -16.20 11.44 -6.15
C THR A 154 -16.10 12.43 -4.99
N GLN A 155 -15.13 13.36 -5.02
CA GLN A 155 -14.95 14.31 -3.92
C GLN A 155 -16.19 15.17 -3.72
N ARG A 156 -16.72 15.72 -4.82
CA ARG A 156 -17.93 16.55 -4.79
C ARG A 156 -19.13 15.80 -4.20
N LEU A 157 -19.29 14.52 -4.56
CA LEU A 157 -20.37 13.68 -4.04
C LEU A 157 -20.25 13.51 -2.53
N ILE A 158 -19.06 13.09 -2.06
CA ILE A 158 -18.81 12.83 -0.64
C ILE A 158 -18.91 14.12 0.17
N HIS A 159 -18.31 15.22 -0.27
CA HIS A 159 -18.35 16.48 0.47
C HIS A 159 -19.77 17.07 0.48
N LYS A 160 -20.55 16.89 -0.59
CA LYS A 160 -21.95 17.33 -0.58
C LYS A 160 -22.78 16.52 0.43
N TRP A 161 -22.50 15.23 0.54
CA TRP A 161 -23.15 14.35 1.50
C TRP A 161 -22.71 14.63 2.95
N GLY A 162 -21.42 14.87 3.20
CA GLY A 162 -20.84 15.20 4.49
C GLY A 162 -20.99 16.66 4.93
N HIS A 163 -21.50 17.54 4.04
CA HIS A 163 -21.53 18.99 4.22
C HIS A 163 -20.15 19.66 4.36
N ASP A 164 -19.14 19.07 3.73
CA ASP A 164 -17.75 19.55 3.75
C ASP A 164 -17.50 20.67 2.73
N PRO A 165 -16.48 21.53 2.95
CA PRO A 165 -16.09 22.57 2.00
C PRO A 165 -15.75 21.98 0.62
N GLN A 166 -16.22 22.64 -0.44
CA GLN A 166 -15.96 22.20 -1.80
C GLN A 166 -14.63 22.74 -2.33
N PHE A 167 -14.01 21.97 -3.23
CA PHE A 167 -12.82 22.37 -3.99
C PHE A 167 -13.22 22.82 -5.39
N TYR A 168 -12.79 24.03 -5.77
CA TYR A 168 -13.23 24.69 -7.01
C TYR A 168 -12.18 24.64 -8.13
N GLY A 169 -10.97 24.17 -7.82
CA GLY A 169 -9.84 24.12 -8.76
C GLY A 169 -9.75 22.84 -9.60
N TRP A 170 -10.69 21.90 -9.51
CA TRP A 170 -10.62 20.61 -10.22
C TRP A 170 -10.51 20.70 -11.75
N ASN A 171 -10.85 21.84 -12.36
CA ASN A 171 -10.65 22.08 -13.79
C ASN A 171 -9.17 22.26 -14.18
N THR A 172 -8.28 22.51 -13.22
CA THR A 172 -6.83 22.69 -13.41
C THR A 172 -6.02 21.46 -12.97
N GLN A 173 -6.68 20.33 -12.75
CA GLN A 173 -6.01 19.07 -12.39
C GLN A 173 -5.06 18.58 -13.49
N LEU A 174 -4.28 17.56 -13.14
CA LEU A 174 -3.52 16.72 -14.08
C LEU A 174 -4.32 16.41 -15.35
N LYS A 175 -3.66 16.35 -16.50
CA LYS A 175 -4.33 16.04 -17.76
C LYS A 175 -4.56 14.54 -17.89
N ASN A 176 -5.56 14.15 -18.69
CA ASN A 176 -5.82 12.75 -18.96
C ASN A 176 -4.59 12.09 -19.57
N GLU A 177 -4.16 11.01 -18.95
CA GLU A 177 -3.04 10.20 -19.40
C GLU A 177 -3.28 8.77 -18.95
N PHE A 178 -3.11 7.83 -19.88
CA PHE A 178 -3.14 6.41 -19.55
C PHE A 178 -1.92 6.06 -18.68
N ILE A 179 -2.15 5.32 -17.60
CA ILE A 179 -1.11 4.93 -16.66
C ILE A 179 -0.91 3.42 -16.71
N PHE A 180 0.35 3.02 -16.81
CA PHE A 180 0.84 1.67 -16.67
C PHE A 180 1.95 1.63 -15.63
N GLU A 181 1.78 0.80 -14.59
CA GLU A 181 2.79 0.60 -13.54
C GLU A 181 2.99 -0.90 -13.27
N LEU A 182 4.23 -1.24 -12.97
CA LEU A 182 4.65 -2.54 -12.47
C LEU A 182 5.16 -2.36 -11.04
N HIS A 183 4.58 -3.10 -10.11
CA HIS A 183 5.00 -3.11 -8.72
C HIS A 183 5.46 -4.51 -8.32
N TYR A 184 6.57 -4.57 -7.60
CA TYR A 184 7.07 -5.79 -6.98
C TYR A 184 7.41 -5.52 -5.52
N GLN A 185 6.93 -6.39 -4.63
CA GLN A 185 7.21 -6.33 -3.20
C GLN A 185 7.68 -7.68 -2.67
N LEU A 186 8.60 -7.63 -1.72
CA LEU A 186 9.01 -8.77 -0.92
C LEU A 186 8.89 -8.44 0.57
N LEU A 187 8.18 -9.29 1.31
CA LEU A 187 8.06 -9.21 2.78
C LEU A 187 8.54 -10.51 3.41
N LYS A 188 9.44 -10.43 4.39
CA LYS A 188 9.92 -11.59 5.15
C LYS A 188 9.44 -11.52 6.58
N LYS A 189 8.99 -12.62 7.17
CA LYS A 189 8.73 -12.77 8.60
C LYS A 189 9.97 -13.26 9.33
N VAL A 190 10.35 -12.53 10.37
CA VAL A 190 11.44 -12.90 11.29
C VAL A 190 10.83 -13.03 12.69
N PRO A 191 10.58 -14.27 13.17
CA PRO A 191 10.03 -14.46 14.51
C PRO A 191 11.04 -14.01 15.57
N LEU A 192 10.58 -13.22 16.53
CA LEU A 192 11.39 -12.73 17.66
C LEU A 192 11.01 -13.43 18.97
N LEU A 193 9.72 -13.68 19.16
CA LEU A 193 9.18 -14.41 20.30
C LEU A 193 7.94 -15.20 19.85
N LYS A 194 7.80 -16.44 20.31
CA LYS A 194 6.60 -17.25 20.08
C LYS A 194 6.27 -18.05 21.32
N THR A 195 5.16 -17.70 21.96
CA THR A 195 4.58 -18.43 23.09
C THR A 195 3.19 -18.95 22.69
N ARG A 196 2.52 -19.66 23.61
CA ARG A 196 1.15 -20.12 23.38
C ARG A 196 0.14 -18.98 23.20
N PHE A 197 0.35 -17.84 23.87
CA PHE A 197 -0.62 -16.75 23.97
C PHE A 197 -0.14 -15.42 23.40
N PHE A 198 1.11 -15.35 22.94
CA PHE A 198 1.71 -14.12 22.49
C PHE A 198 2.90 -14.39 21.57
N SER A 199 3.00 -13.63 20.50
CA SER A 199 4.09 -13.66 19.54
C SER A 199 4.55 -12.25 19.22
N MET A 200 5.82 -12.12 18.87
CA MET A 200 6.42 -10.93 18.30
C MET A 200 7.21 -11.33 17.05
N GLU A 201 7.12 -10.52 16.01
CA GLU A 201 7.91 -10.70 14.80
C GLU A 201 8.31 -9.35 14.20
N LEU A 202 9.42 -9.38 13.48
CA LEU A 202 9.85 -8.28 12.63
C LEU A 202 9.63 -8.68 11.18
N MET A 203 9.15 -7.75 10.37
CA MET A 203 8.86 -7.97 8.97
C MET A 203 9.64 -7.00 8.09
N PRO A 204 10.94 -7.25 7.85
CA PRO A 204 11.69 -6.47 6.87
C PRO A 204 11.17 -6.75 5.45
N GLY A 205 11.20 -5.73 4.62
CA GLY A 205 10.81 -5.84 3.23
C GLY A 205 11.30 -4.70 2.37
N PHE A 206 11.03 -4.83 1.08
CA PHE A 206 11.22 -3.79 0.10
C PHE A 206 10.15 -3.87 -0.97
N ASN A 207 9.90 -2.77 -1.66
CA ASN A 207 9.17 -2.77 -2.91
C ASN A 207 9.77 -1.79 -3.92
N VAL A 208 9.44 -2.04 -5.18
CA VAL A 208 9.82 -1.22 -6.33
C VAL A 208 8.55 -1.00 -7.13
N GLU A 209 8.38 0.22 -7.61
CA GLU A 209 7.39 0.56 -8.61
C GLU A 209 8.05 1.22 -9.81
N LEU A 210 7.65 0.83 -11.01
CA LEU A 210 8.16 1.35 -12.27
C LEU A 210 6.99 1.56 -13.24
N GLY A 211 6.91 2.73 -13.86
CA GLY A 211 5.85 3.05 -14.79
C GLY A 211 5.99 4.43 -15.41
N ASN A 212 4.90 4.97 -15.95
CA ASN A 212 4.87 6.35 -16.45
C ASN A 212 4.33 7.36 -15.43
N ALA A 213 3.73 6.91 -14.32
CA ALA A 213 3.19 7.79 -13.29
C ALA A 213 4.06 7.86 -12.03
N ARG A 214 4.52 6.71 -11.52
CA ARG A 214 5.39 6.63 -10.34
C ARG A 214 6.55 5.67 -10.58
N ASP A 215 7.74 6.14 -10.22
CA ASP A 215 8.92 5.29 -10.06
C ASP A 215 9.46 5.48 -8.65
N TYR A 216 9.58 4.40 -7.91
CA TYR A 216 10.21 4.44 -6.60
C TYR A 216 10.80 3.12 -6.15
N PHE A 217 11.73 3.20 -5.21
CA PHE A 217 12.21 2.08 -4.41
C PHE A 217 11.96 2.40 -2.93
N GLN A 218 11.37 1.46 -2.21
CA GLN A 218 11.13 1.57 -0.78
C GLN A 218 11.73 0.39 -0.05
N LEU A 219 12.28 0.68 1.13
CA LEU A 219 12.72 -0.31 2.10
C LEU A 219 12.15 0.03 3.46
N GLY A 220 11.93 -0.97 4.29
CA GLY A 220 11.44 -0.72 5.63
C GLY A 220 11.20 -1.99 6.41
N SER A 221 10.63 -1.82 7.59
CA SER A 221 10.28 -2.95 8.42
C SER A 221 9.04 -2.67 9.24
N LEU A 222 8.23 -3.70 9.42
CA LEU A 222 7.04 -3.69 10.25
C LEU A 222 7.26 -4.61 11.46
N PHE A 223 7.21 -4.07 12.67
CA PHE A 223 7.17 -4.86 13.88
C PHE A 223 5.71 -5.19 14.23
N ARG A 224 5.45 -6.45 14.61
CA ARG A 224 4.13 -6.91 15.05
C ARG A 224 4.22 -7.61 16.40
N ALA A 225 3.23 -7.37 17.24
CA ALA A 225 3.09 -8.03 18.54
C ALA A 225 1.61 -8.34 18.81
N GLY A 226 1.33 -9.59 19.20
CA GLY A 226 -0.04 -10.02 19.46
C GLY A 226 -0.22 -11.52 19.50
N TYR A 227 -1.47 -11.96 19.32
CA TYR A 227 -1.85 -13.36 19.34
C TYR A 227 -1.97 -13.90 17.90
N ASN A 228 -1.36 -15.07 17.65
CA ASN A 228 -1.48 -15.82 16.41
C ASN A 228 -1.11 -15.01 15.13
N LEU A 229 0.13 -14.53 15.07
CA LEU A 229 0.67 -13.76 13.93
C LEU A 229 0.90 -14.60 12.65
N ASP A 230 0.76 -15.92 12.75
CA ASP A 230 0.85 -16.83 11.59
C ASP A 230 -0.43 -16.83 10.72
N ALA A 231 -1.32 -15.87 10.89
CA ALA A 231 -2.59 -15.82 10.16
C ALA A 231 -2.53 -15.06 8.82
N ASP A 232 -1.61 -14.09 8.70
CA ASP A 232 -1.44 -13.24 7.52
C ASP A 232 -0.01 -12.62 7.44
N TYR A 233 0.31 -11.90 6.36
CA TYR A 233 1.55 -11.11 6.23
C TYR A 233 1.37 -9.63 6.61
N GLY A 234 0.33 -9.30 7.36
CA GLY A 234 -0.01 -7.94 7.75
C GLY A 234 -1.24 -7.40 7.05
N VAL A 235 -1.53 -6.13 7.33
CA VAL A 235 -2.65 -5.38 6.76
C VAL A 235 -2.33 -4.90 5.35
N ASN A 236 -3.36 -4.55 4.58
CA ASN A 236 -3.19 -3.88 3.29
C ASN A 236 -3.47 -2.39 3.40
N LYS A 237 -2.93 -1.64 2.45
CA LYS A 237 -3.16 -0.20 2.27
C LYS A 237 -3.45 0.10 0.80
N VAL A 238 -3.92 1.31 0.50
CA VAL A 238 -4.20 1.69 -0.90
C VAL A 238 -2.95 2.25 -1.58
N ASN A 239 -2.19 3.10 -0.88
CA ASN A 239 -1.08 3.84 -1.49
C ASN A 239 0.19 3.93 -0.62
N THR A 240 0.19 3.33 0.58
CA THR A 240 1.26 3.52 1.58
C THR A 240 1.93 2.23 2.02
N ALA A 241 3.22 2.31 2.36
CA ALA A 241 4.03 1.25 2.96
C ALA A 241 3.97 -0.11 2.21
N PHE A 242 3.81 -1.23 2.93
CA PHE A 242 3.77 -2.58 2.37
C PHE A 242 2.42 -3.27 2.52
N ASP A 243 2.03 -4.11 1.55
CA ASP A 243 0.80 -4.91 1.60
C ASP A 243 1.02 -6.33 2.13
N GLY A 244 0.28 -6.71 3.17
CA GLY A 244 0.34 -8.04 3.77
C GLY A 244 -0.51 -9.11 3.09
N GLY A 245 -1.18 -8.78 1.98
CA GLY A 245 -2.03 -9.69 1.23
C GLY A 245 -3.26 -10.14 2.01
N MET A 246 -3.81 -11.30 1.64
CA MET A 246 -5.04 -11.81 2.24
C MET A 246 -4.73 -12.84 3.34
N PRO A 247 -5.55 -12.92 4.40
CA PRO A 247 -5.52 -14.03 5.35
C PRO A 247 -5.36 -15.41 4.71
N TYR A 248 -4.57 -16.26 5.36
CA TYR A 248 -4.41 -17.67 4.99
C TYR A 248 -4.73 -18.63 6.15
N SER A 249 -5.27 -18.10 7.26
CA SER A 249 -5.77 -18.88 8.40
C SER A 249 -7.10 -18.32 8.91
N ASP A 250 -8.03 -19.21 9.28
CA ASP A 250 -9.32 -18.86 9.89
C ASP A 250 -9.23 -18.72 11.43
N LYS A 251 -8.03 -18.92 12.00
CA LYS A 251 -7.79 -18.82 13.44
C LYS A 251 -7.90 -17.37 13.89
N PHE A 252 -8.48 -17.17 15.08
CA PHE A 252 -8.50 -15.85 15.70
C PHE A 252 -7.08 -15.28 15.81
N SER A 253 -6.91 -14.02 15.41
CA SER A 253 -5.66 -13.28 15.49
C SER A 253 -5.99 -11.86 15.94
N ILE A 254 -5.15 -11.28 16.79
CA ILE A 254 -5.25 -9.87 17.15
C ILE A 254 -3.84 -9.38 17.40
N TYR A 255 -3.47 -8.27 16.77
CA TYR A 255 -2.13 -7.74 16.88
C TYR A 255 -2.08 -6.24 16.70
N PHE A 256 -1.09 -5.65 17.35
CA PHE A 256 -0.66 -4.29 17.14
C PHE A 256 0.61 -4.31 16.31
N PHE A 257 0.82 -3.24 15.54
CA PHE A 257 1.97 -3.13 14.68
C PHE A 257 2.48 -1.70 14.62
N ALA A 258 3.78 -1.57 14.39
CA ALA A 258 4.45 -0.30 14.15
C ALA A 258 5.55 -0.51 13.10
N GLY A 259 5.66 0.39 12.13
CA GLY A 259 6.60 0.26 11.03
C GLY A 259 7.29 1.57 10.69
N ALA A 260 8.43 1.46 10.02
CA ALA A 260 9.19 2.59 9.49
C ALA A 260 9.73 2.25 8.10
N PHE A 261 9.59 3.21 7.18
CA PHE A 261 9.88 3.04 5.76
C PHE A 261 10.65 4.24 5.23
N GLY A 262 11.59 3.98 4.33
CA GLY A 262 12.28 5.00 3.53
C GLY A 262 12.05 4.71 2.05
N ARG A 263 11.67 5.75 1.30
CA ARG A 263 11.36 5.70 -0.14
C ARG A 263 12.23 6.69 -0.88
N PHE A 264 12.88 6.22 -1.95
CA PHE A 264 13.48 7.07 -2.98
C PHE A 264 12.55 7.09 -4.20
N GLN A 265 12.05 8.26 -4.58
CA GLN A 265 11.04 8.44 -5.63
C GLN A 265 11.49 9.48 -6.67
N PRO A 266 12.17 9.08 -7.76
CA PRO A 266 12.57 10.01 -8.82
C PRO A 266 11.40 10.52 -9.68
N LEU A 267 10.30 9.76 -9.77
CA LEU A 267 9.14 10.09 -10.57
C LEU A 267 7.87 9.95 -9.74
N ASN A 268 7.07 11.01 -9.71
CA ASN A 268 5.69 10.97 -9.24
C ASN A 268 4.91 12.11 -9.92
N ILE A 269 4.19 11.77 -10.99
CA ILE A 269 3.43 12.77 -11.77
C ILE A 269 2.35 13.44 -10.92
N PHE A 270 1.82 12.77 -9.89
CA PHE A 270 0.81 13.35 -9.01
C PHE A 270 1.33 14.55 -8.20
N ILE A 271 2.65 14.71 -8.13
CA ILE A 271 3.31 15.88 -7.53
C ILE A 271 3.94 16.76 -8.61
N GLN A 272 4.67 16.15 -9.56
CA GLN A 272 5.45 16.87 -10.56
C GLN A 272 4.61 17.47 -11.70
N GLY A 273 3.38 17.01 -11.90
CA GLY A 273 2.54 17.38 -13.05
C GLY A 273 2.90 16.63 -14.34
N ASN A 274 1.93 16.48 -15.24
CA ASN A 274 2.10 15.78 -16.52
C ASN A 274 1.93 16.68 -17.76
N SER A 275 1.66 17.98 -17.58
CA SER A 275 1.46 18.95 -18.66
C SER A 275 2.17 20.28 -18.38
N PRO A 276 2.36 21.16 -19.37
CA PRO A 276 2.94 22.49 -19.14
C PRO A 276 2.22 23.32 -18.07
N GLU A 277 0.90 23.14 -17.93
CA GLU A 277 0.08 23.87 -16.95
C GLU A 277 0.19 23.31 -15.54
N THR A 278 0.59 22.04 -15.39
CA THR A 278 0.66 21.35 -14.09
C THR A 278 2.10 21.17 -13.59
N ARG A 279 3.08 21.20 -14.50
CA ARG A 279 4.50 21.14 -14.17
C ARG A 279 4.96 22.38 -13.43
N GLY A 280 5.75 22.19 -12.39
CA GLY A 280 6.30 23.28 -11.55
C GLY A 280 5.31 23.86 -10.54
N ILE A 281 4.09 23.32 -10.43
CA ILE A 281 3.18 23.67 -9.32
C ILE A 281 3.78 23.23 -7.97
N ALA A 282 4.36 22.03 -7.92
CA ALA A 282 5.13 21.51 -6.79
C ALA A 282 6.41 20.82 -7.27
N ASN A 283 7.46 20.92 -6.46
CA ASN A 283 8.73 20.25 -6.68
C ASN A 283 8.82 19.02 -5.79
N LEU A 284 9.06 17.86 -6.40
CA LEU A 284 9.12 16.57 -5.71
C LEU A 284 10.20 16.53 -4.63
N GLU A 285 9.88 15.91 -3.50
CA GLU A 285 10.89 15.42 -2.56
C GLU A 285 11.30 14.01 -2.95
N TYR A 286 12.58 13.84 -3.31
CA TYR A 286 13.09 12.55 -3.78
C TYR A 286 13.17 11.50 -2.66
N PHE A 287 13.35 11.94 -1.41
CA PHE A 287 13.46 11.04 -0.26
C PHE A 287 12.30 11.29 0.70
N VAL A 288 11.43 10.30 0.82
CA VAL A 288 10.28 10.32 1.72
C VAL A 288 10.48 9.25 2.77
N TYR A 289 10.19 9.56 4.02
CA TYR A 289 10.11 8.56 5.08
C TYR A 289 8.69 8.53 5.64
N ALA A 290 8.26 7.34 6.04
CA ALA A 290 6.95 7.15 6.63
C ALA A 290 7.07 6.27 7.87
N SER A 291 6.18 6.47 8.83
CA SER A 291 5.96 5.55 9.94
C SER A 291 4.50 5.17 10.01
N GLU A 292 4.23 3.92 10.35
CA GLU A 292 2.86 3.43 10.55
C GLU A 292 2.69 2.87 11.95
N ILE A 293 1.49 3.02 12.51
CA ILE A 293 1.05 2.33 13.72
C ILE A 293 -0.39 1.90 13.54
N GLY A 294 -0.76 0.74 14.06
CA GLY A 294 -2.14 0.28 13.95
C GLY A 294 -2.43 -0.99 14.71
N ALA A 295 -3.65 -1.46 14.50
CA ALA A 295 -4.15 -2.71 15.06
C ALA A 295 -4.96 -3.47 14.01
N ALA A 296 -4.89 -4.79 14.07
CA ALA A 296 -5.68 -5.68 13.25
C ALA A 296 -6.27 -6.79 14.10
N MET A 297 -7.48 -7.20 13.74
CA MET A 297 -8.17 -8.34 14.31
C MET A 297 -8.68 -9.23 13.19
N MET A 298 -8.46 -10.52 13.34
CA MET A 298 -9.03 -11.55 12.49
C MET A 298 -9.95 -12.44 13.31
N TRP A 299 -11.17 -12.63 12.83
CA TRP A 299 -12.14 -13.51 13.45
C TRP A 299 -12.94 -14.25 12.39
N ARG A 300 -12.74 -15.57 12.34
CA ARG A 300 -13.33 -16.47 11.33
C ARG A 300 -12.94 -16.01 9.91
N SER A 301 -13.92 -15.49 9.18
CA SER A 301 -13.82 -15.03 7.80
C SER A 301 -13.42 -13.57 7.68
N PHE A 302 -13.35 -12.82 8.77
CA PHE A 302 -13.15 -11.37 8.72
C PHE A 302 -11.74 -10.99 9.17
N ARG A 303 -11.13 -10.04 8.47
CA ARG A 303 -10.05 -9.20 9.00
C ARG A 303 -10.50 -7.75 9.00
N VAL A 304 -10.37 -7.08 10.14
CA VAL A 304 -10.57 -5.64 10.28
C VAL A 304 -9.26 -5.05 10.77
N ALA A 305 -8.85 -3.95 10.17
CA ALA A 305 -7.67 -3.22 10.62
C ALA A 305 -7.85 -1.71 10.52
N PHE A 306 -7.18 -1.01 11.42
CA PHE A 306 -7.02 0.43 11.36
C PHE A 306 -5.53 0.78 11.43
N THR A 307 -5.08 1.60 10.50
CA THR A 307 -3.69 2.05 10.39
C THR A 307 -3.65 3.57 10.40
N ILE A 308 -2.69 4.13 11.12
CA ILE A 308 -2.31 5.54 11.05
C ILE A 308 -0.94 5.60 10.40
N THR A 309 -0.82 6.32 9.30
CA THR A 309 0.44 6.52 8.57
C THR A 309 0.84 7.99 8.65
N ASP A 310 2.01 8.27 9.22
CA ASP A 310 2.66 9.59 9.18
C ASP A 310 3.70 9.59 8.07
N ILE A 311 3.58 10.52 7.13
CA ILE A 311 4.40 10.63 5.92
C ILE A 311 5.14 11.95 5.99
N SER A 312 6.45 11.92 5.74
CA SER A 312 7.25 13.14 5.62
C SER A 312 6.77 14.01 4.45
N LYS A 313 7.42 15.16 4.27
CA LYS A 313 7.16 16.01 3.10
C LYS A 313 7.33 15.22 1.80
N THR A 314 6.36 15.29 0.90
CA THR A 314 6.40 14.66 -0.42
C THR A 314 6.76 15.66 -1.51
N PHE A 315 6.66 16.97 -1.22
CA PHE A 315 7.12 18.07 -2.06
C PHE A 315 7.79 19.17 -1.24
N GLN A 316 8.71 19.92 -1.85
CA GLN A 316 9.65 20.80 -1.16
C GLN A 316 8.98 21.93 -0.36
N SER A 317 7.94 22.53 -0.93
CA SER A 317 7.17 23.60 -0.29
C SER A 317 6.13 23.10 0.72
N GLN A 318 6.02 21.78 0.93
CA GLN A 318 5.13 21.22 1.94
C GLN A 318 5.56 21.70 3.34
N PRO A 319 4.66 22.26 4.16
CA PRO A 319 5.04 22.85 5.44
C PRO A 319 5.43 21.80 6.48
N LYS A 320 4.67 20.70 6.58
CA LYS A 320 4.75 19.68 7.64
C LYS A 320 4.47 18.29 7.09
N HIS A 321 4.59 17.28 7.94
CA HIS A 321 4.20 15.91 7.63
C HIS A 321 2.70 15.81 7.35
N HIS A 322 2.33 14.76 6.62
CA HIS A 322 0.96 14.42 6.29
C HIS A 322 0.54 13.13 6.98
N GLN A 323 -0.70 13.06 7.45
CA GLN A 323 -1.21 11.90 8.19
C GLN A 323 -2.45 11.34 7.53
N ILE A 324 -2.48 10.01 7.38
CA ILE A 324 -3.57 9.27 6.75
C ILE A 324 -4.05 8.20 7.71
N GLY A 325 -5.37 8.07 7.86
CA GLY A 325 -5.98 6.88 8.44
C GLY A 325 -6.38 5.90 7.34
N THR A 326 -6.15 4.61 7.55
CA THR A 326 -6.61 3.53 6.66
C THR A 326 -7.51 2.59 7.44
N LEU A 327 -8.71 2.33 6.92
CA LEU A 327 -9.60 1.27 7.37
C LEU A 327 -9.60 0.14 6.35
N GLU A 328 -9.29 -1.08 6.81
CA GLU A 328 -9.37 -2.29 6.01
C GLU A 328 -10.47 -3.22 6.52
N LEU A 329 -11.26 -3.76 5.59
CA LEU A 329 -12.15 -4.88 5.80
C LEU A 329 -11.87 -5.97 4.77
N ASN A 330 -11.51 -7.15 5.23
CA ASN A 330 -11.42 -8.36 4.42
C ASN A 330 -12.52 -9.34 4.83
N PHE A 331 -13.18 -9.96 3.85
CA PHE A 331 -14.13 -11.03 4.04
C PHE A 331 -13.77 -12.24 3.18
N ALA A 332 -13.50 -13.37 3.82
CA ALA A 332 -13.09 -14.62 3.20
C ALA A 332 -14.21 -15.68 3.24
N PHE A 333 -14.55 -16.31 2.11
CA PHE A 333 -15.65 -17.28 2.00
C PHE A 333 -15.23 -18.60 1.34
#